data_AF-A0A7W2NR47-F1
#
_entry.id   AF-A0A7W2NR47-F1
#
_cell.length_a   1.000
_cell.length_b   1.000
_cell.length_c   1.000
_cell.angle_alpha   90.00
_cell.angle_beta   90.00
_cell.angle_gamma   90.00
#
_symmetry.space_group_name_H-M   'P 1'
#
loop_
_entity.id
_entity.type
_entity.pdbx_description
1 polymer ?
#
loop_
_entity_poly.entity_id
_entity_poly.type
_entity_poly.pdbx_seq_one_letter_code
_entity_poly.pdbx_strand_id
1 'polypeptide(L)'
;MINLELSDYWELLALHNVLMEAKFHDNPFKPEIQLSPHVQSLANKVFDTLISVEAPAPGFSKEGWLSWRMASKDRREVQMLLNKISSDPSWVNLSQSKRVGYIQTFMAPLKLTNELQSEIVV
;
A
#
# COMPACT_ATOMS: atom_id res chain seq x y z
N MET A 1 1.45 -26.72 2.13
CA MET A 1 0.65 -25.55 1.71
C MET A 1 0.29 -24.80 2.98
N ILE A 2 0.39 -23.47 3.00
CA ILE A 2 0.00 -22.66 4.15
C ILE A 2 -1.37 -22.06 3.83
N ASN A 3 -2.35 -22.26 4.70
CA ASN A 3 -3.71 -21.75 4.54
C ASN A 3 -4.03 -20.77 5.68
N LEU A 4 -4.72 -19.68 5.34
CA LEU A 4 -5.34 -18.75 6.28
C LEU A 4 -6.84 -18.76 5.97
N GLU A 5 -7.65 -19.08 6.97
CA GLU A 5 -9.11 -19.10 6.85
C GLU A 5 -9.67 -17.83 7.49
N LEU A 6 -10.58 -17.16 6.77
CA LEU A 6 -11.34 -16.00 7.24
C LEU A 6 -12.82 -16.34 7.17
N SER A 7 -13.55 -16.07 8.25
CA SER A 7 -14.93 -16.54 8.46
C SER A 7 -15.96 -15.70 7.69
N ASP A 8 -15.67 -14.41 7.49
CA ASP A 8 -16.57 -13.48 6.82
C ASP A 8 -15.85 -12.26 6.21
N TYR A 9 -16.64 -11.40 5.56
CA TYR A 9 -16.19 -10.14 4.98
C TYR A 9 -15.58 -9.19 6.02
N TRP A 10 -16.09 -9.19 7.25
CA TRP A 10 -15.65 -8.25 8.29
C TRP A 10 -14.28 -8.60 8.82
N GLU A 11 -13.93 -9.89 8.94
CA GLU A 11 -12.56 -10.32 9.23
C GLU A 11 -11.58 -9.88 8.13
N LEU A 12 -11.97 -10.01 6.86
CA LEU A 12 -11.16 -9.56 5.74
C LEU A 12 -10.97 -8.03 5.73
N LEU A 13 -12.03 -7.27 6.01
CA LEU A 13 -11.96 -5.81 6.12
C LEU A 13 -11.12 -5.37 7.33
N ALA A 14 -11.26 -6.05 8.47
CA ALA A 14 -10.44 -5.81 9.66
C ALA A 14 -8.96 -6.06 9.36
N LEU A 15 -8.64 -7.14 8.65
CA LEU A 15 -7.27 -7.43 8.22
C LEU A 15 -6.72 -6.33 7.30
N HIS A 16 -7.51 -5.83 6.35
CA HIS A 16 -7.13 -4.69 5.53
C HIS A 16 -6.80 -3.46 6.37
N ASN A 17 -7.68 -3.11 7.32
CA ASN A 17 -7.49 -1.95 8.19
C ASN A 17 -6.23 -2.09 9.06
N VAL A 18 -5.97 -3.27 9.62
CA VAL A 18 -4.75 -3.55 10.39
C VAL A 18 -3.50 -3.39 9.53
N LEU A 19 -3.52 -3.85 8.27
CA LEU A 19 -2.40 -3.70 7.35
C LEU A 19 -2.18 -2.25 6.95
N MET A 20 -3.26 -1.49 6.69
CA MET A 20 -3.18 -0.06 6.41
C MET A 20 -2.57 0.68 7.59
N GLU A 21 -3.05 0.44 8.82
CA GLU A 21 -2.52 1.08 10.01
C GLU A 21 -1.04 0.74 10.21
N ALA A 22 -0.66 -0.53 10.13
CA ALA A 22 0.73 -0.95 10.31
C ALA A 22 1.68 -0.37 9.24
N LYS A 23 1.22 -0.21 8.00
CA LYS A 23 2.03 0.37 6.91
C LYS A 23 2.09 1.88 6.96
N PHE A 24 1.03 2.56 7.38
CA PHE A 24 0.89 4.02 7.37
C PHE A 24 0.77 4.61 8.77
N HIS A 25 1.47 4.01 9.73
CA HIS A 25 1.67 4.58 11.06
C HIS A 25 2.79 5.63 11.01
N ASP A 26 2.57 6.81 11.60
CA ASP A 26 3.54 7.93 11.54
C ASP A 26 4.82 7.64 12.33
N ASN A 27 4.69 6.92 13.45
CA ASN A 27 5.81 6.53 14.31
C ASN A 27 5.81 5.02 14.59
N PRO A 28 6.10 4.17 13.59
CA PRO A 28 5.96 2.74 13.72
C PRO A 28 7.01 2.18 14.68
N PHE A 29 6.59 1.34 15.62
CA PHE A 29 7.55 0.61 16.47
C PHE A 29 8.43 -0.36 15.66
N LYS A 30 7.93 -0.83 14.51
CA LYS A 30 8.63 -1.71 13.56
C LYS A 30 8.64 -1.12 12.15
N PRO A 31 9.56 -0.17 11.85
CA PRO A 31 9.64 0.47 10.54
C PRO A 31 9.84 -0.50 9.38
N GLU A 32 10.41 -1.67 9.63
CA GLU A 32 10.64 -2.74 8.64
C GLU A 32 9.34 -3.29 8.05
N ILE A 33 8.20 -3.18 8.74
CA ILE A 33 6.89 -3.58 8.22
C ILE A 33 6.52 -2.74 7.00
N GLN A 34 6.81 -1.43 7.04
CA GLN A 34 6.48 -0.51 5.95
C GLN A 34 7.23 -0.86 4.66
N LEU A 35 8.44 -1.39 4.77
CA LEU A 35 9.31 -1.74 3.64
C LEU A 35 9.43 -3.25 3.41
N SER A 36 8.55 -4.05 4.00
CA SER A 36 8.57 -5.51 3.83
C SER A 36 7.88 -5.93 2.53
N PRO A 37 8.57 -6.64 1.60
CA PRO A 37 7.94 -7.16 0.38
C PRO A 37 6.88 -8.23 0.68
N HIS A 38 6.99 -8.93 1.81
CA HIS A 38 5.96 -9.89 2.25
C HIS A 38 4.69 -9.17 2.69
N VAL A 39 4.82 -8.07 3.43
CA VAL A 39 3.68 -7.24 3.85
C VAL A 39 3.05 -6.55 2.64
N GLN A 40 3.85 -6.05 1.68
CA GLN A 40 3.35 -5.55 0.40
C GLN A 40 2.51 -6.62 -0.33
N SER A 41 3.04 -7.85 -0.46
CA SER A 41 2.32 -8.94 -1.11
C SER A 41 0.99 -9.25 -0.41
N LEU A 42 1.02 -9.31 0.93
CA LEU A 42 -0.17 -9.57 1.74
C LEU A 42 -1.21 -8.45 1.60
N ALA A 43 -0.81 -7.18 1.73
CA ALA A 43 -1.70 -6.03 1.60
C ALA A 43 -2.38 -5.99 0.23
N ASN A 44 -1.63 -6.25 -0.84
CA ASN A 44 -2.19 -6.34 -2.19
C ASN A 44 -3.20 -7.49 -2.32
N LYS A 45 -2.85 -8.69 -1.84
CA LYS A 45 -3.75 -9.85 -1.88
C LYS A 45 -5.04 -9.60 -1.12
N VAL A 46 -4.95 -9.10 0.12
CA VAL A 46 -6.12 -8.77 0.96
C VAL A 46 -7.03 -7.77 0.26
N PHE A 47 -6.46 -6.72 -0.32
CA PHE A 47 -7.22 -5.71 -1.07
C PHE A 47 -7.90 -6.30 -2.33
N ASP A 48 -7.18 -7.12 -3.09
CA ASP A 48 -7.73 -7.77 -4.29
C ASP A 48 -8.82 -8.80 -3.92
N THR A 49 -8.69 -9.47 -2.77
CA THR A 49 -9.71 -10.37 -2.23
C THR A 49 -10.95 -9.59 -1.78
N LEU A 50 -10.81 -8.43 -1.13
CA LEU A 50 -11.95 -7.57 -0.77
C LEU A 50 -12.79 -7.20 -1.99
N ILE A 51 -12.14 -6.71 -3.04
CA ILE A 51 -12.78 -6.40 -4.33
C ILE A 51 -13.52 -7.63 -4.88
N SER A 52 -12.91 -8.80 -4.80
CA SER A 52 -13.49 -10.03 -5.35
C SER A 52 -14.71 -10.52 -4.55
N VAL A 53 -14.69 -10.36 -3.23
CA VAL A 53 -15.80 -10.71 -2.33
C VAL A 53 -16.97 -9.74 -2.50
N GLU A 54 -16.70 -8.44 -2.69
CA GLU A 54 -17.75 -7.45 -2.91
C GLU A 54 -18.31 -7.42 -4.33
N ALA A 55 -17.57 -7.91 -5.32
CA ALA A 55 -17.97 -7.85 -6.73
C ALA A 55 -19.39 -8.34 -7.05
N PRO A 56 -19.95 -9.38 -6.39
CA PRO A 56 -21.32 -9.82 -6.62
C PRO A 56 -22.40 -8.95 -5.95
N ALA A 57 -22.04 -8.02 -5.07
CA ALA A 57 -22.99 -7.23 -4.30
C ALA A 57 -23.69 -6.16 -5.17
N PRO A 58 -25.00 -5.93 -5.00
CA PRO A 58 -25.70 -4.84 -5.68
C PRO A 58 -25.06 -3.48 -5.38
N GLY A 59 -24.80 -2.69 -6.44
CA GLY A 59 -24.19 -1.36 -6.30
C GLY A 59 -22.67 -1.36 -6.16
N PHE A 60 -22.01 -2.51 -6.23
CA PHE A 60 -20.55 -2.58 -6.27
C PHE A 60 -19.98 -1.84 -7.49
N SER A 61 -18.96 -1.02 -7.27
CA SER A 61 -18.18 -0.36 -8.32
C SER A 61 -16.72 -0.74 -8.19
N LYS A 62 -16.24 -1.57 -9.13
CA LYS A 62 -14.83 -1.91 -9.24
C LYS A 62 -13.99 -0.67 -9.47
N GLU A 63 -14.49 0.25 -10.29
CA GLU A 63 -13.85 1.52 -10.63
C GLU A 63 -13.66 2.39 -9.39
N GLY A 64 -14.65 2.43 -8.49
CA GLY A 64 -14.54 3.14 -7.21
C GLY A 64 -13.42 2.59 -6.33
N TRP A 65 -13.32 1.27 -6.21
CA TRP A 65 -12.23 0.62 -5.48
C TRP A 65 -10.86 0.85 -6.11
N LEU A 66 -10.76 0.75 -7.43
CA LEU A 66 -9.52 1.04 -8.15
C LEU A 66 -9.13 2.50 -8.01
N SER A 67 -10.09 3.42 -8.05
CA SER A 67 -9.89 4.84 -7.83
C SER A 67 -9.40 5.11 -6.40
N TRP A 68 -9.99 4.48 -5.38
CA TRP A 68 -9.52 4.58 -4.00
C TRP A 68 -8.08 4.09 -3.82
N ARG A 69 -7.70 3.03 -4.56
CA ARG A 69 -6.34 2.47 -4.52
C ARG A 69 -5.32 3.44 -5.11
N MET A 70 -5.73 4.36 -6.00
CA MET A 70 -4.85 5.38 -6.55
C MET A 70 -4.67 6.52 -5.55
N ALA A 71 -3.44 6.75 -5.11
CA ALA A 71 -3.09 7.81 -4.18
C ALA A 71 -2.58 9.03 -4.94
N SER A 72 -3.21 10.17 -4.70
CA SER A 72 -2.79 11.49 -5.14
C SER A 72 -1.77 12.09 -4.16
N LYS A 73 -1.09 13.15 -4.60
CA LYS A 73 0.01 13.79 -3.86
C LYS A 73 -0.41 14.33 -2.49
N ASP A 74 -1.65 14.79 -2.36
CA ASP A 74 -2.24 15.37 -1.15
C ASP A 74 -2.63 14.32 -0.10
N ARG A 75 -2.65 13.03 -0.45
CA ARG A 75 -2.99 11.95 0.47
C ARG A 75 -1.93 11.83 1.58
N ARG A 76 -2.37 11.65 2.83
CA ARG A 76 -1.48 11.55 4.01
C ARG A 76 -0.37 10.53 3.81
N GLU A 77 -0.69 9.35 3.30
CA GLU A 77 0.23 8.24 3.07
C GLU A 77 1.35 8.61 2.08
N VAL A 78 1.06 9.45 1.09
CA VAL A 78 2.07 9.97 0.15
C VAL A 78 2.97 10.99 0.84
N GLN A 79 2.42 11.87 1.67
CA GLN A 79 3.23 12.79 2.47
C GLN A 79 4.17 12.04 3.43
N MET A 80 3.71 10.92 4.00
CA MET A 80 4.55 10.05 4.82
C MET A 80 5.71 9.44 4.03
N LEU A 81 5.45 8.95 2.80
CA LEU A 81 6.49 8.47 1.90
C LEU A 81 7.54 9.55 1.63
N LEU A 82 7.09 10.77 1.26
CA LEU A 82 7.98 11.90 0.97
C LEU A 82 8.83 12.28 2.17
N ASN A 83 8.25 12.31 3.37
CA ASN A 83 8.99 12.57 4.62
C ASN A 83 10.03 11.48 4.89
N LYS A 84 9.69 10.21 4.64
CA LYS A 84 10.63 9.11 4.84
C LYS A 84 11.80 9.19 3.86
N ILE A 85 11.52 9.48 2.58
CA ILE A 85 12.53 9.70 1.54
C ILE A 85 13.45 10.87 1.90
N SER A 86 12.88 12.02 2.29
CA SER A 86 13.68 13.22 2.62
C SER A 86 14.55 13.02 3.86
N SER A 87 14.13 12.15 4.78
CA SER A 87 14.90 11.79 5.98
C SER A 87 15.95 10.70 5.76
N ASP A 88 16.00 10.05 4.59
CA ASP A 88 16.91 8.95 4.29
C ASP A 88 18.07 9.41 3.38
N PRO A 89 19.28 9.64 3.93
CA PRO A 89 20.43 10.07 3.14
C PRO A 89 20.87 9.05 2.08
N SER A 90 20.47 7.78 2.21
CA SER A 90 20.83 6.75 1.25
C SER A 90 20.03 6.84 -0.05
N TRP A 91 18.88 7.55 -0.05
CA TRP A 91 17.98 7.68 -1.19
C TRP A 91 18.70 8.15 -2.47
N VAL A 92 19.58 9.15 -2.33
CA VAL A 92 20.32 9.74 -3.47
C VAL A 92 21.23 8.73 -4.15
N ASN A 93 21.67 7.70 -3.43
CA ASN A 93 22.58 6.66 -3.94
C ASN A 93 21.84 5.42 -4.47
N LEU A 94 20.51 5.35 -4.31
CA LEU A 94 19.72 4.25 -4.85
C LEU A 94 19.60 4.36 -6.37
N SER A 95 19.71 3.23 -7.05
CA SER A 95 19.35 3.14 -8.47
C SER A 95 17.86 3.42 -8.65
N GLN A 96 17.48 3.89 -9.84
CA GLN A 96 16.09 4.12 -10.21
C GLN A 96 15.19 2.92 -9.91
N SER A 97 15.63 1.70 -10.24
CA SER A 97 14.90 0.46 -9.96
C SER A 97 14.68 0.21 -8.47
N LYS A 98 15.67 0.53 -7.62
CA LYS A 98 15.54 0.42 -6.16
C LYS A 98 14.59 1.47 -5.59
N ARG A 99 14.62 2.70 -6.10
CA ARG A 99 13.67 3.76 -5.71
C ARG A 99 12.24 3.37 -6.07
N VAL A 100 12.02 2.84 -7.26
CA VAL A 100 10.71 2.31 -7.69
C VAL A 100 10.23 1.19 -6.77
N GLY A 101 11.09 0.20 -6.50
CA GLY A 101 10.78 -0.90 -5.59
C GLY A 101 10.42 -0.41 -4.19
N TYR A 102 11.21 0.52 -3.64
CA TYR A 102 10.96 1.14 -2.35
C TYR A 102 9.57 1.79 -2.29
N ILE A 103 9.24 2.64 -3.27
CA ILE A 103 7.95 3.34 -3.33
C ILE A 103 6.80 2.33 -3.41
N GLN A 104 6.91 1.33 -4.29
CA GLN A 104 5.87 0.32 -4.47
C GLN A 104 5.67 -0.54 -3.22
N THR A 105 6.75 -0.89 -2.51
CA THR A 105 6.67 -1.64 -1.26
C THR A 105 6.09 -0.80 -0.15
N PHE A 106 6.50 0.46 -0.02
CA PHE A 106 5.99 1.38 0.99
C PHE A 106 4.49 1.66 0.79
N MET A 107 4.09 2.01 -0.44
CA MET A 107 2.73 2.47 -0.73
C MET A 107 1.69 1.37 -0.81
N ALA A 108 2.04 0.08 -0.86
CA ALA A 108 1.04 -0.98 -0.96
C ALA A 108 0.02 -0.93 0.20
N PRO A 109 -1.28 -1.23 -0.02
CA PRO A 109 -1.87 -1.63 -1.29
C PRO A 109 -2.15 -0.45 -2.23
N LEU A 110 -1.95 0.80 -1.79
CA LEU A 110 -2.08 1.98 -2.61
C LEU A 110 -1.07 1.99 -3.76
N LYS A 111 -1.42 2.72 -4.81
CA LYS A 111 -0.63 2.88 -6.01
C LYS A 111 -0.52 4.35 -6.34
N LEU A 112 0.67 4.77 -6.77
CA LEU A 112 0.86 6.09 -7.33
C LEU A 112 0.53 6.07 -8.81
N THR A 113 0.17 7.21 -9.38
CA THR A 113 0.15 7.36 -10.84
C THR A 113 1.58 7.32 -11.38
N ASN A 114 1.75 7.03 -12.67
CA ASN A 114 3.07 6.98 -13.29
C ASN A 114 3.77 8.35 -13.22
N GLU A 115 3.00 9.43 -13.35
CA GLU A 115 3.47 10.82 -13.27
C GLU A 115 4.03 11.10 -11.88
N LEU A 116 3.24 10.85 -10.83
CA LEU A 116 3.65 11.10 -9.45
C LEU A 116 4.81 10.19 -9.03
N GLN A 117 4.81 8.93 -9.45
CA GLN A 117 5.95 8.04 -9.19
C GLN A 117 7.22 8.56 -9.88
N SER A 118 7.11 9.04 -11.11
CA SER A 118 8.24 9.61 -11.84
C SER A 118 8.77 10.87 -11.16
N GLU A 119 7.90 11.76 -10.68
CA GLU A 119 8.29 12.94 -9.89
C GLU A 119 9.11 12.58 -8.65
N ILE A 120 8.72 11.53 -7.92
CA ILE A 120 9.38 11.14 -6.65
C ILE A 120 10.72 10.43 -6.90
N VAL A 121 10.85 9.71 -8.00
CA VAL A 121 12.03 8.88 -8.28
C VAL A 121 13.23 9.71 -8.77
N VAL A 122 13.02 10.95 -9.25
CA VAL A 122 14.11 11.87 -9.65
C VAL A 122 15.02 12.18 -8.44
#